data_AF-A0A0S4JL31-F1
#
_entry.id   AF-A0A0S4JL31-F1
#
_cell.length_a   1.000
_cell.length_b   1.000
_cell.length_c   1.000
_cell.angle_alpha   90.00
_cell.angle_beta   90.00
_cell.angle_gamma   90.00
#
_symmetry.space_group_name_H-M   'P 1'
#
loop_
_entity.id
_entity.type
_entity.pdbx_description
1 polymer ?
#
loop_
_entity_poly.entity_id
_entity_poly.type
_entity_poly.pdbx_seq_one_letter_code
_entity_poly.pdbx_strand_id
1 'polypeptide(L)'
;MHVSIKVVAGALLLIAFLGATLCAVIPTIASLQDDVRGFVASAAESAADQVQFVFAERLHTVQVFGNALHKAARTHDLLHDLQPWSFIEWAGAMTVAQDLSIVLARTDDRGILLAPYNTMNFIGGVPIPGYVRVSNYTLPGSYVDSGFFSYTTLQPYNQTQPWVRTSMSVKFSQQKYAAQLANPNRSTPMVWLSLTPRVASQQLVASVIIYGGPITVNSAVDPGNRHQLLSLRIRGEALGKFFVTTGVSPTGIALLIDAATSYFVAGSISDPTGRFVNGSGQLINISQLQDPRIAPIIRASSSSASSFSSRLLTCPPPCSFTYWPHSGVLLEDGTGSVGILDILLYQFTAVRVVQVSAVIGGALDLRLVATVPSRDVIGTLVSSLQWSLFRPIVAMLGVCIVVIVAVALVFRELTVVEKDILQMANVFEGHPITAKQDAREEDSSRESGASQTRRRLIPVVFKEISAITAAVNTLTRELYTLKAFTTIGCNTPQISPGDTTTIASEMSSQPISRFTEDSGGIPYQFLGDQMWRVPVTTVYGALARDLVDPDDDPVAVYKIHNAVLTT
;
A
#
# COMPACT_ATOMS: atom_id res chain seq x y z
N MET A 1 38.25 -40.17 -18.12
CA MET A 1 36.98 -39.89 -18.84
C MET A 1 37.23 -38.72 -19.78
N HIS A 2 37.24 -38.95 -21.10
CA HIS A 2 37.40 -37.87 -22.08
C HIS A 2 36.02 -37.31 -22.42
N VAL A 3 35.76 -36.06 -22.02
CA VAL A 3 34.52 -35.34 -22.33
C VAL A 3 34.61 -34.90 -23.79
N SER A 4 33.65 -35.31 -24.63
CA SER A 4 33.62 -34.93 -26.05
C SER A 4 33.56 -33.41 -26.22
N ILE A 5 34.35 -32.87 -27.15
CA ILE A 5 34.38 -31.44 -27.52
C ILE A 5 32.96 -30.89 -27.81
N LYS A 6 32.06 -31.75 -28.31
CA LYS A 6 30.65 -31.40 -28.57
C LYS A 6 29.89 -31.01 -27.30
N VAL A 7 30.14 -31.73 -26.20
CA VAL A 7 29.53 -31.44 -24.90
C VAL A 7 30.10 -30.14 -24.33
N VAL A 8 31.40 -29.90 -24.51
CA VAL A 8 32.05 -28.67 -24.06
C VAL A 8 31.54 -27.45 -24.84
N ALA A 9 31.43 -27.55 -26.17
CA ALA A 9 30.90 -26.48 -27.01
C ALA A 9 29.42 -26.19 -26.71
N GLY A 10 28.58 -27.23 -26.56
CA GLY A 10 27.18 -27.06 -26.18
C GLY A 10 27.01 -26.45 -24.79
N ALA A 11 27.83 -26.87 -23.82
CA ALA A 11 27.83 -26.28 -22.48
C ALA A 11 28.26 -24.81 -22.49
N LEU A 12 29.30 -24.45 -23.25
CA LEU A 12 29.73 -23.05 -23.39
C LEU A 12 28.66 -22.17 -24.04
N LEU A 13 27.96 -22.69 -25.06
CA LEU A 13 26.87 -21.97 -25.73
C LEU A 13 25.69 -21.75 -24.77
N LEU A 14 25.35 -22.76 -23.97
CA LEU A 14 24.34 -22.65 -22.92
C LEU A 14 24.73 -21.62 -21.85
N ILE A 15 25.99 -21.62 -21.39
CA ILE A 15 26.49 -20.66 -20.40
C ILE A 15 26.48 -19.23 -20.96
N ALA A 16 26.97 -19.03 -22.18
CA ALA A 16 26.97 -17.71 -22.83
C ALA A 16 25.55 -17.19 -23.02
N PHE A 17 24.61 -18.05 -23.40
CA PHE A 17 23.20 -17.69 -23.54
C PHE A 17 22.56 -17.37 -22.19
N LEU A 18 22.76 -18.19 -21.16
CA LEU A 18 22.27 -17.93 -19.81
C LEU A 18 22.82 -16.60 -19.29
N GLY A 19 24.12 -16.33 -19.49
CA GLY A 19 24.76 -15.07 -19.14
C GLY A 19 24.13 -13.88 -19.86
N ALA A 20 23.96 -13.95 -21.18
CA ALA A 20 23.33 -12.88 -21.97
C ALA A 20 21.88 -12.63 -21.54
N THR A 21 21.12 -13.69 -21.26
CA THR A 21 19.74 -13.60 -20.77
C THR A 21 19.70 -12.96 -19.39
N LEU A 22 20.60 -13.36 -18.47
CA LEU A 22 20.71 -12.77 -17.14
C LEU A 22 21.02 -11.27 -17.24
N CYS A 23 21.98 -10.88 -18.07
CA CYS A 23 22.37 -9.49 -18.28
C CYS A 23 21.26 -8.64 -18.89
N ALA A 24 20.41 -9.22 -19.75
CA ALA A 24 19.27 -8.52 -20.33
C ALA A 24 18.11 -8.37 -19.32
N VAL A 25 17.90 -9.38 -18.48
CA VAL A 25 16.74 -9.45 -17.58
C VAL A 25 16.95 -8.67 -16.28
N ILE A 26 18.17 -8.69 -15.71
CA ILE A 26 18.45 -8.03 -14.41
C ILE A 26 18.06 -6.54 -14.38
N PRO A 27 18.45 -5.70 -15.37
CA PRO A 27 18.08 -4.28 -15.37
C PRO A 27 16.57 -4.06 -15.42
N THR A 28 15.86 -4.86 -16.21
CA THR A 28 14.39 -4.78 -16.33
C THR A 28 13.68 -5.18 -15.05
N ILE A 29 14.19 -6.18 -14.32
CA ILE A 29 13.63 -6.56 -13.03
C ILE A 29 13.92 -5.47 -11.99
N ALA A 30 15.13 -4.90 -12.00
CA ALA A 30 15.50 -3.85 -11.07
C ALA A 30 14.60 -2.60 -11.23
N SER A 31 14.36 -2.15 -12.47
CA SER A 31 13.46 -1.01 -12.73
C SER A 31 12.02 -1.33 -12.35
N LEU A 32 11.53 -2.52 -12.71
CA LEU A 32 10.18 -2.98 -12.35
C LEU A 32 10.01 -3.03 -10.83
N GLN A 33 11.05 -3.39 -10.09
CA GLN A 33 10.99 -3.50 -8.64
C GLN A 33 10.68 -2.15 -7.97
N ASP A 34 11.32 -1.08 -8.44
CA ASP A 34 11.09 0.25 -7.90
C ASP A 34 9.71 0.79 -8.31
N ASP A 35 9.29 0.57 -9.56
CA ASP A 35 7.95 0.94 -10.04
C ASP A 35 6.84 0.24 -9.27
N VAL A 36 7.02 -1.07 -9.02
CA VAL A 36 6.07 -1.88 -8.27
C VAL A 36 5.94 -1.42 -6.83
N ARG A 37 7.06 -1.13 -6.15
CA ARG A 37 7.02 -0.57 -4.79
C ARG A 37 6.33 0.77 -4.77
N GLY A 38 6.69 1.67 -5.68
CA GLY A 38 6.07 2.98 -5.81
C GLY A 38 4.57 2.88 -6.07
N PHE A 39 4.13 1.94 -6.90
CA PHE A 39 2.72 1.71 -7.18
C PHE A 39 1.94 1.20 -5.96
N VAL A 40 2.45 0.18 -5.27
CA VAL A 40 1.80 -0.37 -4.06
C VAL A 40 1.80 0.67 -2.92
N ALA A 41 2.88 1.43 -2.76
CA ALA A 41 2.95 2.53 -1.79
C ALA A 41 1.93 3.64 -2.12
N SER A 42 1.80 4.00 -3.40
CA SER A 42 0.79 4.98 -3.86
C SER A 42 -0.64 4.47 -3.63
N ALA A 43 -0.87 3.16 -3.79
CA ALA A 43 -2.17 2.56 -3.47
C ALA A 43 -2.48 2.62 -1.96
N ALA A 44 -1.48 2.35 -1.11
CA ALA A 44 -1.62 2.49 0.34
C ALA A 44 -1.85 3.95 0.77
N GLU A 45 -1.19 4.90 0.13
CA GLU A 45 -1.42 6.33 0.32
C GLU A 45 -2.85 6.73 -0.05
N SER A 46 -3.30 6.39 -1.27
CA SER A 46 -4.65 6.70 -1.72
C SER A 46 -5.73 6.10 -0.82
N ALA A 47 -5.55 4.86 -0.35
CA ALA A 47 -6.52 4.21 0.53
C ALA A 47 -6.52 4.81 1.94
N ALA A 48 -5.34 5.17 2.47
CA ALA A 48 -5.24 5.85 3.75
C ALA A 48 -5.90 7.23 3.71
N ASP A 49 -5.65 8.01 2.65
CA ASP A 49 -6.19 9.36 2.48
C ASP A 49 -7.72 9.33 2.32
N GLN A 50 -8.27 8.38 1.56
CA GLN A 50 -9.71 8.21 1.42
C GLN A 50 -10.39 7.93 2.77
N VAL A 51 -9.87 6.97 3.53
CA VAL A 51 -10.42 6.60 4.84
C VAL A 51 -10.24 7.74 5.84
N GLN A 52 -9.09 8.42 5.81
CA GLN A 52 -8.81 9.58 6.64
C GLN A 52 -9.80 10.70 6.37
N PHE A 53 -10.03 11.04 5.11
CA PHE A 53 -10.94 12.12 4.69
C PHE A 53 -12.35 11.89 5.23
N VAL A 54 -12.93 10.71 4.94
CA VAL A 54 -14.29 10.37 5.38
C VAL A 54 -14.40 10.35 6.91
N PHE A 55 -13.39 9.80 7.59
CA PHE A 55 -13.43 9.72 9.04
C PHE A 55 -13.21 11.08 9.72
N ALA A 56 -12.33 11.92 9.17
CA ALA A 56 -12.12 13.29 9.64
C ALA A 56 -13.39 14.14 9.50
N GLU A 57 -14.10 14.02 8.38
CA GLU A 57 -15.40 14.67 8.16
C GLU A 57 -16.44 14.22 9.21
N ARG A 58 -16.48 12.92 9.52
CA ARG A 58 -17.37 12.39 10.56
C ARG A 58 -17.05 12.96 11.95
N LEU A 59 -15.77 13.06 12.31
CA LEU A 59 -15.35 13.68 13.58
C LEU A 59 -15.72 15.17 13.62
N HIS A 60 -15.50 15.90 12.52
CA HIS A 60 -15.90 17.29 12.42
C HIS A 60 -17.42 17.47 12.57
N THR A 61 -18.20 16.62 11.92
CA THR A 61 -19.68 16.60 12.04
C THR A 61 -20.12 16.39 13.49
N VAL A 62 -19.51 15.43 14.19
CA VAL A 62 -19.78 15.18 15.62
C VAL A 62 -19.44 16.40 16.47
N GLN A 63 -18.33 17.08 16.18
CA GLN A 63 -17.92 18.28 16.89
C GLN A 63 -18.91 19.44 16.68
N VAL A 64 -19.28 19.72 15.43
CA VAL A 64 -20.23 20.78 15.08
C VAL A 64 -21.59 20.51 15.72
N PHE A 65 -22.10 19.29 15.56
CA PHE A 65 -23.37 18.88 16.14
C PHE A 65 -23.33 18.91 17.69
N GLY A 66 -22.24 18.46 18.30
CA GLY A 66 -22.06 18.51 19.75
C GLY A 66 -22.09 19.94 20.30
N ASN A 67 -21.48 20.89 19.60
CA ASN A 67 -21.54 22.31 19.97
C ASN A 67 -22.94 22.90 19.82
N ALA A 68 -23.66 22.55 18.76
CA ALA A 68 -25.05 22.97 18.57
C ALA A 68 -25.96 22.42 19.68
N LEU A 69 -25.82 21.13 20.00
CA LEU A 69 -26.57 20.46 21.06
C LEU A 69 -26.23 21.02 22.45
N HIS A 70 -24.96 21.34 22.72
CA HIS A 70 -24.53 21.99 23.96
C HIS A 70 -25.20 23.36 24.12
N LYS A 71 -25.22 24.17 23.05
CA LYS A 71 -25.88 25.47 23.06
C LYS A 71 -27.39 25.34 23.30
N ALA A 72 -28.05 24.40 22.62
CA ALA A 72 -29.48 24.13 22.79
C ALA A 72 -29.81 23.71 24.24
N ALA A 73 -29.04 22.77 24.80
CA ALA A 73 -29.21 22.28 26.16
C ALA A 73 -28.94 23.33 27.24
N ARG A 74 -28.11 24.33 26.94
CA ARG A 74 -27.88 25.47 27.85
C ARG A 74 -29.06 26.44 27.86
N THR A 75 -29.72 26.62 26.72
CA THR A 75 -30.86 27.54 26.55
C THR A 75 -32.19 26.94 26.98
N HIS A 76 -32.36 25.62 26.80
CA HIS A 76 -33.59 24.90 27.10
C HIS A 76 -33.25 23.61 27.84
N ASP A 77 -34.01 23.31 28.91
CA ASP A 77 -33.79 22.10 29.69
C ASP A 77 -34.27 20.86 28.92
N LEU A 78 -33.34 20.20 28.23
CA LEU A 78 -33.63 18.98 27.47
C LEU A 78 -33.88 17.74 28.36
N LEU A 79 -33.65 17.84 29.68
CA LEU A 79 -33.94 16.80 30.67
C LEU A 79 -35.09 17.16 31.62
N HIS A 80 -35.95 18.11 31.24
CA HIS A 80 -37.07 18.51 32.08
C HIS A 80 -37.90 17.28 32.49
N ASP A 81 -38.09 17.10 33.80
CA ASP A 81 -38.77 15.94 34.41
C ASP A 81 -38.28 14.56 33.94
N LEU A 82 -37.02 14.45 33.49
CA LEU A 82 -36.43 13.23 32.92
C LEU A 82 -37.25 12.66 31.73
N GLN A 83 -37.96 13.53 31.02
CA GLN A 83 -38.68 13.17 29.80
C GLN A 83 -37.73 13.21 28.59
N PRO A 84 -37.76 12.22 27.68
CA PRO A 84 -36.81 12.13 26.57
C PRO A 84 -37.19 12.96 25.35
N TRP A 85 -38.40 13.51 25.28
CA TRP A 85 -39.00 14.01 24.04
C TRP A 85 -38.22 15.16 23.40
N SER A 86 -37.97 16.23 24.14
CA SER A 86 -37.16 17.36 23.64
C SER A 86 -35.76 16.93 23.24
N PHE A 87 -35.19 15.95 23.95
CA PHE A 87 -33.87 15.44 23.62
C PHE A 87 -33.86 14.60 22.34
N ILE A 88 -34.91 13.80 22.10
CA ILE A 88 -35.10 13.03 20.85
C ILE A 88 -35.27 13.97 19.66
N GLU A 89 -36.05 15.05 19.80
CA GLU A 89 -36.26 16.01 18.72
C GLU A 89 -34.95 16.66 18.26
N TRP A 90 -34.07 17.01 19.20
CA TRP A 90 -32.76 17.62 18.88
C TRP A 90 -31.73 16.62 18.36
N ALA A 91 -31.75 15.38 18.85
CA ALA A 91 -30.61 14.48 18.72
C ALA A 91 -30.91 13.11 18.10
N GLY A 92 -32.17 12.73 17.96
CA GLY A 92 -32.61 11.42 17.49
C GLY A 92 -32.17 11.11 16.06
N ALA A 93 -32.41 12.03 15.12
CA ALA A 93 -32.03 11.85 13.72
C ALA A 93 -30.51 11.67 13.55
N MET A 94 -29.71 12.51 14.23
CA MET A 94 -28.25 12.45 14.16
C MET A 94 -27.69 11.18 14.84
N THR A 95 -28.31 10.74 15.95
CA THR A 95 -27.96 9.49 16.64
C THR A 95 -28.05 8.29 15.70
N VAL A 96 -29.10 8.23 14.88
CA VAL A 96 -29.33 7.14 13.92
C VAL A 96 -28.44 7.29 12.68
N ALA A 97 -28.39 8.48 12.08
CA ALA A 97 -27.64 8.73 10.84
C ALA A 97 -26.13 8.53 11.01
N GLN A 98 -25.57 8.94 12.15
CA GLN A 98 -24.13 8.87 12.41
C GLN A 98 -23.72 7.72 13.35
N ASP A 99 -24.64 6.79 13.64
CA ASP A 99 -24.44 5.65 14.56
C ASP A 99 -23.81 6.06 15.91
N LEU A 100 -24.24 7.20 16.46
CA LEU A 100 -23.69 7.77 17.69
C LEU A 100 -24.41 7.25 18.93
N SER A 101 -23.79 7.41 20.10
CA SER A 101 -24.53 7.31 21.36
C SER A 101 -24.40 8.63 22.09
N ILE A 102 -25.53 9.22 22.47
CA ILE A 102 -25.54 10.54 23.09
C ILE A 102 -26.13 10.39 24.48
N VAL A 103 -25.42 10.89 25.48
CA VAL A 103 -25.87 10.88 26.86
C VAL A 103 -25.98 12.30 27.35
N LEU A 104 -27.13 12.59 27.94
CA LEU A 104 -27.36 13.77 28.75
C LEU A 104 -27.75 13.29 30.15
N ALA A 105 -26.93 13.62 31.15
CA ALA A 105 -27.12 13.14 32.51
C ALA A 105 -26.90 14.25 33.54
N ARG A 106 -27.63 14.20 34.64
CA ARG A 106 -27.45 15.05 35.82
C ARG A 106 -26.27 14.53 36.65
N THR A 107 -25.80 15.36 37.59
CA THR A 107 -24.72 15.00 38.52
C THR A 107 -25.10 13.87 39.51
N ASP A 108 -26.38 13.53 39.62
CA ASP A 108 -26.92 12.47 40.48
C ASP A 108 -27.12 11.12 39.74
N ASP A 109 -26.49 10.96 38.58
CA ASP A 109 -26.57 9.80 37.68
C ASP A 109 -27.90 9.60 36.95
N ARG A 110 -28.92 10.43 37.18
CA ARG A 110 -30.17 10.34 36.41
C ARG A 110 -29.99 10.98 35.04
N GLY A 111 -30.58 10.41 34.00
CA GLY A 111 -30.38 10.93 32.66
C GLY A 111 -30.89 10.02 31.56
N ILE A 112 -30.58 10.40 30.33
CA ILE A 112 -31.10 9.78 29.13
C ILE A 112 -29.93 9.45 28.20
N LEU A 113 -29.93 8.21 27.71
CA LEU A 113 -29.04 7.74 26.65
C LEU A 113 -29.88 7.50 25.39
N LEU A 114 -29.50 8.19 24.31
CA LEU A 114 -29.98 7.91 22.96
C LEU A 114 -28.94 7.06 22.24
N ALA A 115 -29.40 6.01 21.56
CA ALA A 115 -28.58 5.19 20.71
C ALA A 115 -29.41 4.62 19.54
N PRO A 116 -28.81 4.25 18.41
CA PRO A 116 -29.53 3.68 17.27
C PRO A 116 -30.04 2.27 17.54
N TYR A 117 -29.45 1.56 18.49
CA TYR A 117 -29.80 0.20 18.86
C TYR A 117 -29.44 -0.08 20.31
N ASN A 118 -29.72 -1.31 20.79
CA ASN A 118 -29.38 -1.69 22.15
C ASN A 118 -27.87 -1.81 22.36
N THR A 119 -27.29 -0.81 23.03
CA THR A 119 -25.85 -0.76 23.34
C THR A 119 -25.50 -1.33 24.70
N MET A 120 -26.51 -1.74 25.48
CA MET A 120 -26.35 -2.23 26.86
C MET A 120 -26.33 -3.76 26.95
N ASN A 121 -26.95 -4.48 25.99
CA ASN A 121 -26.98 -5.95 25.98
C ASN A 121 -26.28 -6.53 24.73
N PHE A 122 -25.71 -7.74 24.89
CA PHE A 122 -24.84 -8.45 23.93
C PHE A 122 -25.56 -8.92 22.65
N ILE A 123 -26.87 -9.10 22.67
CA ILE A 123 -27.62 -9.51 21.47
C ILE A 123 -27.65 -8.29 20.54
N GLY A 124 -26.68 -8.24 19.61
CA GLY A 124 -26.43 -7.13 18.71
C GLY A 124 -27.72 -6.53 18.18
N GLY A 125 -28.13 -5.43 18.80
CA GLY A 125 -29.36 -4.76 18.41
C GLY A 125 -29.19 -4.30 16.96
N VAL A 126 -30.07 -4.77 16.08
CA VAL A 126 -30.15 -4.23 14.73
C VAL A 126 -30.82 -2.86 14.85
N PRO A 127 -30.26 -1.79 14.25
CA PRO A 127 -30.93 -0.51 14.21
C PRO A 127 -32.27 -0.65 13.49
N ILE A 128 -33.32 -0.06 14.05
CA ILE A 128 -34.66 -0.06 13.44
C ILE A 128 -34.79 1.24 12.64
N PRO A 129 -34.96 1.19 11.30
CA PRO A 129 -35.05 2.39 10.48
C PRO A 129 -36.18 3.32 10.95
N GLY A 130 -35.88 4.62 11.12
CA GLY A 130 -36.85 5.61 11.59
C GLY A 130 -37.02 5.68 13.12
N TYR A 131 -36.39 4.79 13.89
CA TYR A 131 -36.51 4.76 15.35
C TYR A 131 -35.16 4.96 16.02
N VAL A 132 -35.18 5.63 17.17
CA VAL A 132 -34.07 5.75 18.10
C VAL A 132 -34.37 4.96 19.37
N ARG A 133 -33.36 4.28 19.91
CA ARG A 133 -33.46 3.66 21.22
C ARG A 133 -33.21 4.70 22.30
N VAL A 134 -34.13 4.77 23.23
CA VAL A 134 -34.05 5.64 24.41
C VAL A 134 -33.85 4.76 25.62
N SER A 135 -32.88 5.10 26.46
CA SER A 135 -32.65 4.44 27.75
C SER A 135 -32.69 5.50 28.85
N ASN A 136 -33.66 5.39 29.74
CA ASN A 136 -33.93 6.31 30.83
C ASN A 136 -33.39 5.75 32.15
N TYR A 137 -32.49 6.49 32.77
CA TYR A 137 -31.85 6.16 34.04
C TYR A 137 -32.60 6.84 35.18
N THR A 138 -33.81 6.35 35.48
CA THR A 138 -34.65 6.92 36.55
C THR A 138 -34.10 6.57 37.95
N LEU A 139 -33.62 5.32 38.13
CA LEU A 139 -32.98 4.83 39.36
C LEU A 139 -31.61 4.19 39.03
N PRO A 140 -30.55 5.01 38.89
CA PRO A 140 -29.23 4.57 38.48
C PRO A 140 -28.65 3.50 39.42
N GLY A 141 -28.10 2.44 38.84
CA GLY A 141 -27.54 1.31 39.59
C GLY A 141 -28.56 0.27 40.08
N SER A 142 -29.86 0.46 39.80
CA SER A 142 -30.90 -0.55 40.05
C SER A 142 -31.47 -1.08 38.72
N TYR A 143 -32.07 -0.20 37.92
CA TYR A 143 -32.65 -0.56 36.64
C TYR A 143 -32.62 0.61 35.65
N VAL A 144 -32.78 0.28 34.38
CA VAL A 144 -32.93 1.22 33.27
C VAL A 144 -34.18 0.85 32.50
N ASP A 145 -35.04 1.83 32.25
CA ASP A 145 -36.21 1.68 31.40
C ASP A 145 -35.80 2.04 29.97
N SER A 146 -36.08 1.17 29.00
CA SER A 146 -35.63 1.37 27.62
C SER A 146 -36.70 1.04 26.60
N GLY A 147 -36.73 1.79 25.50
CA GLY A 147 -37.74 1.65 24.44
C GLY A 147 -37.23 2.16 23.10
N PHE A 148 -37.95 1.85 22.02
CA PHE A 148 -37.71 2.39 20.69
C PHE A 148 -38.81 3.38 20.34
N PHE A 149 -38.41 4.57 19.91
CA PHE A 149 -39.32 5.67 19.61
C PHE A 149 -38.96 6.28 18.26
N SER A 150 -39.98 6.64 17.48
CA SER A 150 -39.79 7.35 16.23
C SER A 150 -39.12 8.70 16.53
N TYR A 151 -38.01 9.03 15.87
CA TYR A 151 -37.38 10.34 16.06
C TYR A 151 -38.10 11.48 15.31
N THR A 152 -39.15 11.16 14.54
CA THR A 152 -39.98 12.16 13.83
C THR A 152 -41.34 12.35 14.48
N THR A 153 -42.00 11.27 14.89
CA THR A 153 -43.36 11.31 15.46
C THR A 153 -43.41 11.06 16.97
N LEU A 154 -42.28 10.70 17.58
CA LEU A 154 -42.14 10.32 18.99
C LEU A 154 -42.98 9.11 19.43
N GLN A 155 -43.70 8.48 18.52
CA GLN A 155 -44.51 7.29 18.82
C GLN A 155 -43.61 6.08 19.11
N PRO A 156 -43.98 5.23 20.10
CA PRO A 156 -43.23 4.03 20.39
C PRO A 156 -43.39 2.98 19.29
N TYR A 157 -42.33 2.22 19.03
CA TYR A 157 -42.39 1.06 18.14
C TYR A 157 -43.35 -0.02 18.66
N ASN A 158 -43.30 -0.30 19.97
CA ASN A 158 -44.26 -1.17 20.63
C ASN A 158 -45.31 -0.33 21.35
N GLN A 159 -46.52 -0.25 20.79
CA GLN A 159 -47.61 0.56 21.34
C GLN A 159 -48.22 -0.04 22.63
N THR A 160 -48.07 -1.34 22.86
CA THR A 160 -48.65 -2.02 24.03
C THR A 160 -47.75 -1.91 25.26
N GLN A 161 -46.43 -2.02 25.05
CA GLN A 161 -45.42 -1.91 26.08
C GLN A 161 -44.23 -1.09 25.56
N PRO A 162 -44.32 0.25 25.61
CA PRO A 162 -43.29 1.13 25.03
C PRO A 162 -41.96 1.08 25.79
N TRP A 163 -42.00 0.76 27.08
CA TRP A 163 -40.85 0.71 27.96
C TRP A 163 -40.61 -0.71 28.48
N VAL A 164 -39.36 -1.15 28.39
CA VAL A 164 -38.86 -2.41 28.93
C VAL A 164 -37.85 -2.11 30.02
N ARG A 165 -38.15 -2.57 31.24
CA ARG A 165 -37.27 -2.44 32.40
C ARG A 165 -36.20 -3.52 32.38
N THR A 166 -34.94 -3.11 32.47
CA THR A 166 -33.79 -4.02 32.58
C THR A 166 -33.00 -3.69 33.84
N SER A 167 -32.74 -4.69 34.69
CA SER A 167 -31.88 -4.51 35.86
C SER A 167 -30.44 -4.22 35.44
N MET A 168 -29.86 -3.13 35.95
CA MET A 168 -28.52 -2.69 35.55
C MET A 168 -27.84 -1.95 36.71
N SER A 169 -26.60 -2.32 37.02
CA SER A 169 -25.80 -1.73 38.11
C SER A 169 -24.98 -0.51 37.68
N VAL A 170 -25.03 -0.12 36.41
CA VAL A 170 -24.19 0.93 35.84
C VAL A 170 -24.70 2.32 36.24
N LYS A 171 -23.79 3.14 36.75
CA LYS A 171 -23.98 4.58 37.02
C LYS A 171 -23.08 5.40 36.10
N PHE A 172 -23.51 6.61 35.72
CA PHE A 172 -22.74 7.49 34.84
C PHE A 172 -21.47 8.02 35.51
N SER A 173 -21.57 8.44 36.76
CA SER A 173 -20.49 8.95 37.61
C SER A 173 -19.36 7.95 37.81
N GLN A 174 -19.68 6.66 37.79
CA GLN A 174 -18.69 5.58 37.92
C GLN A 174 -17.88 5.36 36.64
N GLN A 175 -18.28 5.97 35.52
CA GLN A 175 -17.55 5.85 34.26
C GLN A 175 -16.32 6.75 34.28
N LYS A 176 -15.18 6.24 33.79
CA LYS A 176 -13.89 6.98 33.83
C LYS A 176 -13.94 8.35 33.14
N TYR A 177 -14.72 8.48 32.07
CA TYR A 177 -14.87 9.75 31.36
C TYR A 177 -15.75 10.77 32.12
N ALA A 178 -16.63 10.35 33.03
CA ALA A 178 -17.56 11.26 33.69
C ALA A 178 -16.82 12.24 34.62
N ALA A 179 -15.78 11.77 35.32
CA ALA A 179 -14.91 12.63 36.12
C ALA A 179 -14.16 13.67 35.27
N GLN A 180 -13.74 13.30 34.05
CA GLN A 180 -13.10 14.22 33.11
C GLN A 180 -14.09 15.26 32.56
N LEU A 181 -15.34 14.85 32.30
CA LEU A 181 -16.41 15.75 31.88
C LEU A 181 -16.79 16.76 32.97
N ALA A 182 -16.87 16.30 34.22
CA ALA A 182 -17.28 17.11 35.36
C ALA A 182 -16.16 18.03 35.91
N ASN A 183 -14.94 17.98 35.36
CA ASN A 183 -13.83 18.80 35.85
C ASN A 183 -14.12 20.31 35.66
N PRO A 184 -14.16 21.11 36.75
CA PRO A 184 -14.46 22.54 36.67
C PRO A 184 -13.32 23.38 36.07
N ASN A 185 -12.08 22.88 36.07
CA ASN A 185 -10.89 23.62 35.63
C ASN A 185 -10.65 23.56 34.11
N ARG A 186 -11.71 23.36 33.31
CA ARG A 186 -11.59 23.19 31.86
C ARG A 186 -11.54 24.54 31.14
N SER A 187 -10.64 24.66 30.18
CA SER A 187 -10.48 25.86 29.34
C SER A 187 -11.57 25.99 28.28
N THR A 188 -12.15 24.88 27.83
CA THR A 188 -13.21 24.85 26.81
C THR A 188 -14.45 24.11 27.31
N PRO A 189 -15.66 24.60 26.97
CA PRO A 189 -16.91 23.99 27.42
C PRO A 189 -17.14 22.60 26.82
N MET A 190 -16.70 22.37 25.58
CA MET A 190 -16.78 21.09 24.87
C MET A 190 -15.38 20.70 24.40
N VAL A 191 -14.96 19.46 24.66
CA VAL A 191 -13.62 18.96 24.30
C VAL A 191 -13.67 17.49 23.94
N TRP A 192 -12.72 17.07 23.11
CA TRP A 192 -12.40 15.65 22.93
C TRP A 192 -11.68 15.13 24.18
N LEU A 193 -12.15 14.03 24.73
CA LEU A 193 -11.54 13.38 25.88
C LEU A 193 -10.55 12.30 25.46
N SER A 194 -9.69 11.89 26.39
CA SER A 194 -8.83 10.73 26.15
C SER A 194 -9.66 9.47 25.94
N LEU A 195 -9.09 8.51 25.23
CA LEU A 195 -9.75 7.26 24.94
C LEU A 195 -10.10 6.52 26.25
N THR A 196 -11.37 6.11 26.41
CA THR A 196 -11.83 5.43 27.62
C THR A 196 -12.49 4.08 27.32
N PRO A 197 -12.39 3.11 28.24
CA PRO A 197 -13.16 1.88 28.15
C PRO A 197 -14.62 2.15 28.54
N ARG A 198 -15.54 1.73 27.67
CA ARG A 198 -16.97 1.62 27.94
C ARG A 198 -17.27 0.21 28.41
N VAL A 199 -17.81 0.08 29.62
CA VAL A 199 -18.33 -1.19 30.14
C VAL A 199 -19.84 -1.22 29.90
N ALA A 200 -20.28 -2.00 28.93
CA ALA A 200 -21.69 -2.13 28.60
C ALA A 200 -22.40 -3.16 29.48
N SER A 201 -21.72 -4.30 29.70
CA SER A 201 -22.18 -5.44 30.49
C SER A 201 -20.97 -6.12 31.15
N GLN A 202 -21.21 -7.13 31.99
CA GLN A 202 -20.14 -7.91 32.64
C GLN A 202 -19.20 -8.65 31.67
N GLN A 203 -19.53 -8.68 30.37
CA GLN A 203 -18.75 -9.39 29.34
C GLN A 203 -18.28 -8.50 28.20
N LEU A 204 -18.80 -7.26 28.07
CA LEU A 204 -18.49 -6.37 26.95
C LEU A 204 -17.78 -5.10 27.40
N VAL A 205 -16.53 -4.97 26.96
CA VAL A 205 -15.71 -3.76 27.07
C VAL A 205 -15.34 -3.32 25.66
N ALA A 206 -15.62 -2.07 25.34
CA ALA A 206 -15.24 -1.48 24.06
C ALA A 206 -14.59 -0.11 24.26
N SER A 207 -13.73 0.29 23.33
CA SER A 207 -13.24 1.65 23.25
C SER A 207 -14.38 2.61 22.90
N VAL A 208 -14.30 3.84 23.41
CA VAL A 208 -15.22 4.90 23.05
C VAL A 208 -14.46 6.22 22.92
N ILE A 209 -14.69 6.90 21.80
CA ILE A 209 -14.24 8.28 21.58
C ILE A 209 -15.35 9.21 22.05
N ILE A 210 -15.02 10.20 22.86
CA ILE A 210 -16.00 11.06 23.50
C ILE A 210 -15.71 12.52 23.19
N TYR A 211 -16.76 13.21 22.72
CA TYR A 211 -16.81 14.67 22.64
C TYR A 211 -17.88 15.17 23.59
N GLY A 212 -17.52 16.04 24.53
CA GLY A 212 -18.49 16.44 25.55
C GLY A 212 -17.99 17.47 26.56
N GLY A 213 -18.90 17.83 27.45
CA GLY A 213 -18.61 18.72 28.56
C GLY A 213 -19.80 19.03 29.45
N PRO A 214 -19.57 19.84 30.50
CA PRO A 214 -20.61 20.22 31.44
C PRO A 214 -21.53 21.27 30.83
N ILE A 215 -22.80 21.19 31.22
CA ILE A 215 -23.85 22.14 30.88
C ILE A 215 -24.38 22.73 32.18
N THR A 216 -24.49 24.05 32.20
CA THR A 216 -25.25 24.75 33.24
C THR A 216 -26.54 25.27 32.62
N VAL A 217 -27.68 24.68 33.00
CA VAL A 217 -28.99 25.03 32.47
C VAL A 217 -29.51 26.26 33.22
N ASN A 218 -29.50 27.41 32.54
CA ASN A 218 -29.89 28.68 33.15
C ASN A 218 -31.40 28.74 33.46
N SER A 219 -32.21 28.02 32.70
CA SER A 219 -33.67 27.98 32.81
C SER A 219 -34.20 26.94 33.81
N ALA A 220 -33.32 26.16 34.46
CA ALA A 220 -33.75 25.09 35.35
C ALA A 220 -34.37 25.65 36.63
N VAL A 221 -35.66 25.36 36.82
CA VAL A 221 -36.45 25.72 38.00
C VAL A 221 -35.92 25.02 39.26
N ASP A 222 -35.45 23.78 39.11
CA ASP A 222 -34.82 22.99 40.18
C ASP A 222 -33.29 23.21 40.20
N PRO A 223 -32.69 23.64 41.33
CA PRO A 223 -31.24 23.74 41.49
C PRO A 223 -30.49 22.45 41.15
N GLY A 224 -31.08 21.28 41.43
CA GLY A 224 -30.47 20.00 41.12
C GLY A 224 -30.47 19.64 39.62
N ASN A 225 -31.23 20.36 38.79
CA ASN A 225 -31.27 20.20 37.33
C ASN A 225 -30.29 21.12 36.61
N ARG A 226 -29.71 22.09 37.34
CA ARG A 226 -28.83 23.10 36.76
C ARG A 226 -27.55 22.51 36.20
N HIS A 227 -27.02 21.44 36.80
CA HIS A 227 -25.76 20.85 36.38
C HIS A 227 -26.00 19.53 35.66
N GLN A 228 -25.72 19.54 34.36
CA GLN A 228 -25.85 18.39 33.48
C GLN A 228 -24.52 18.12 32.77
N LEU A 229 -24.36 16.92 32.25
CA LEU A 229 -23.20 16.44 31.52
C LEU A 229 -23.68 15.93 30.17
N LEU A 230 -23.17 16.52 29.09
CA LEU A 230 -23.40 16.06 27.73
C LEU A 230 -22.18 15.29 27.22
N SER A 231 -22.42 14.12 26.64
CA SER A 231 -21.39 13.35 25.97
C SER A 231 -21.92 12.72 24.69
N LEU A 232 -21.26 13.03 23.58
CA LEU A 232 -21.43 12.37 22.29
C LEU A 232 -20.36 11.31 22.18
N ARG A 233 -20.76 10.10 21.80
CA ARG A 233 -19.91 8.92 21.87
C ARG A 233 -19.87 8.20 20.53
N ILE A 234 -18.66 7.98 20.05
CA ILE A 234 -18.38 7.12 18.91
C ILE A 234 -17.83 5.81 19.46
N ARG A 235 -18.59 4.73 19.22
CA ARG A 235 -18.31 3.42 19.78
C ARG A 235 -17.31 2.66 18.91
N GLY A 236 -16.28 2.06 19.52
CA GLY A 236 -15.26 1.30 18.80
C GLY A 236 -15.83 0.14 18.00
N GLU A 237 -16.86 -0.54 18.52
CA GLU A 237 -17.54 -1.63 17.81
C GLU A 237 -18.31 -1.16 16.57
N ALA A 238 -18.87 0.06 16.61
CA ALA A 238 -19.52 0.68 15.45
C ALA A 238 -18.48 1.13 14.41
N LEU A 239 -17.36 1.69 14.87
CA LEU A 239 -16.24 2.03 14.00
C LEU A 239 -15.60 0.81 13.34
N GLY A 240 -15.53 -0.33 14.03
CA GLY A 240 -15.05 -1.57 13.44
C GLY A 240 -15.86 -1.96 12.20
N LYS A 241 -17.20 -1.88 12.29
CA LYS A 241 -18.08 -2.11 11.13
C LYS A 241 -17.81 -1.12 9.99
N PHE A 242 -17.63 0.16 10.31
CA PHE A 242 -17.28 1.19 9.33
C PHE A 242 -15.96 0.89 8.59
N PHE A 243 -14.91 0.45 9.30
CA PHE A 243 -13.64 0.11 8.66
C PHE A 243 -13.73 -1.16 7.80
N VAL A 244 -14.57 -2.12 8.18
CA VAL A 244 -14.87 -3.28 7.33
C VAL A 244 -15.59 -2.86 6.05
N THR A 245 -16.54 -1.93 6.10
CA THR A 245 -17.29 -1.49 4.91
C THR A 245 -16.51 -0.55 4.01
N THR A 246 -15.60 0.26 4.57
CA THR A 246 -14.83 1.25 3.80
C THR A 246 -13.68 0.60 3.02
N GLY A 247 -13.29 -0.64 3.36
CA GLY A 247 -12.45 -1.54 2.56
C GLY A 247 -11.19 -0.92 1.95
N VAL A 248 -10.03 -1.12 2.59
CA VAL A 248 -8.72 -0.65 2.06
C VAL A 248 -8.28 -1.49 0.84
N SER A 249 -8.31 -2.81 0.99
CA SER A 249 -8.08 -3.80 -0.08
C SER A 249 -8.69 -5.14 0.36
N PRO A 250 -8.77 -6.17 -0.51
CA PRO A 250 -9.36 -7.46 -0.15
C PRO A 250 -8.76 -8.13 1.10
N THR A 251 -7.44 -8.03 1.28
CA THR A 251 -6.74 -8.60 2.44
C THR A 251 -6.06 -7.54 3.32
N GLY A 252 -6.08 -6.28 2.89
CA GLY A 252 -5.58 -5.13 3.65
C GLY A 252 -6.45 -4.78 4.85
N ILE A 253 -5.91 -3.90 5.68
CA ILE A 253 -6.60 -3.48 6.90
C ILE A 253 -6.54 -1.96 7.08
N ALA A 254 -7.58 -1.40 7.69
CA ALA A 254 -7.55 -0.08 8.31
C ALA A 254 -7.61 -0.25 9.83
N LEU A 255 -6.70 0.39 10.54
CA LEU A 255 -6.58 0.35 11.99
C LEU A 255 -6.50 1.79 12.53
N LEU A 256 -7.43 2.15 13.40
CA LEU A 256 -7.41 3.41 14.14
C LEU A 256 -6.79 3.18 15.51
N ILE A 257 -5.79 3.99 15.84
CA ILE A 257 -5.04 3.93 17.10
C ILE A 257 -5.01 5.30 17.76
N ASP A 258 -4.97 5.31 19.10
CA ASP A 258 -4.69 6.52 19.86
C ASP A 258 -3.22 6.51 20.26
N ALA A 259 -2.41 7.34 19.61
CA ALA A 259 -0.97 7.35 19.84
C ALA A 259 -0.59 7.94 21.20
N ALA A 260 -1.45 8.77 21.80
CA ALA A 260 -1.22 9.30 23.14
C ALA A 260 -1.29 8.21 24.22
N THR A 261 -2.15 7.20 24.04
CA THR A 261 -2.36 6.11 25.01
C THR A 261 -1.88 4.74 24.55
N SER A 262 -1.46 4.61 23.29
CA SER A 262 -1.06 3.34 22.64
C SER A 262 -2.15 2.27 22.59
N TYR A 263 -3.42 2.68 22.71
CA TYR A 263 -4.56 1.77 22.68
C TYR A 263 -5.16 1.64 21.28
N PHE A 264 -5.66 0.45 21.00
CA PHE A 264 -6.43 0.16 19.81
C PHE A 264 -7.83 0.76 19.93
N VAL A 265 -8.20 1.60 18.98
CA VAL A 265 -9.52 2.25 18.95
C VAL A 265 -10.51 1.38 18.21
N ALA A 266 -10.27 1.11 16.93
CA ALA A 266 -11.15 0.30 16.09
C ALA A 266 -10.45 -0.03 14.76
N GLY A 267 -10.88 -1.06 14.06
CA GLY A 267 -10.30 -1.40 12.76
C GLY A 267 -11.07 -2.51 12.06
N SER A 268 -10.66 -2.82 10.83
CA SER A 268 -11.20 -3.92 10.02
C SER A 268 -10.66 -5.30 10.43
N ILE A 269 -10.35 -5.45 11.73
CA ILE A 269 -9.76 -6.65 12.33
C ILE A 269 -10.75 -7.31 13.31
N SER A 270 -10.56 -8.59 13.58
CA SER A 270 -11.45 -9.34 14.47
C SER A 270 -11.17 -9.12 15.95
N ASP A 271 -10.04 -8.50 16.29
CA ASP A 271 -9.65 -8.29 17.69
C ASP A 271 -10.63 -7.36 18.41
N PRO A 272 -10.98 -7.65 19.68
CA PRO A 272 -11.79 -6.74 20.46
C PRO A 272 -11.02 -5.46 20.79
N THR A 273 -11.75 -4.38 21.07
CA THR A 273 -11.16 -3.09 21.44
C THR A 273 -10.88 -2.98 22.95
N GLY A 274 -11.48 -3.86 23.76
CA GLY A 274 -11.26 -3.95 25.19
C GLY A 274 -11.52 -5.35 25.75
N ARG A 275 -11.10 -5.57 27.00
CA ARG A 275 -11.29 -6.82 27.74
C ARG A 275 -11.43 -6.56 29.24
N PHE A 276 -11.97 -7.53 29.96
CA PHE A 276 -11.94 -7.51 31.42
C PHE A 276 -10.62 -8.05 31.94
N VAL A 277 -9.99 -7.29 32.84
CA VAL A 277 -8.80 -7.70 33.60
C VAL A 277 -9.09 -7.43 35.07
N ASN A 278 -9.09 -8.47 35.90
CA ASN A 278 -9.39 -8.38 37.33
C ASN A 278 -10.71 -7.66 37.65
N GLY A 279 -11.77 -7.93 36.87
CA GLY A 279 -13.09 -7.31 37.03
C GLY A 279 -13.19 -5.86 36.55
N SER A 280 -12.10 -5.25 36.06
CA SER A 280 -12.10 -3.91 35.48
C SER A 280 -12.01 -3.96 33.95
N GLY A 281 -12.76 -3.11 33.27
CA GLY A 281 -12.63 -2.95 31.82
C GLY A 281 -11.34 -2.21 31.45
N GLN A 282 -10.53 -2.85 30.63
CA GLN A 282 -9.28 -2.30 30.10
C GLN A 282 -9.30 -2.32 28.57
N LEU A 283 -8.69 -1.30 27.96
CA LEU A 283 -8.51 -1.24 26.51
C LEU A 283 -7.34 -2.12 26.08
N ILE A 284 -7.39 -2.62 24.86
CA ILE A 284 -6.33 -3.46 24.31
C ILE A 284 -5.22 -2.56 23.74
N ASN A 285 -4.00 -2.80 24.18
CA ASN A 285 -2.83 -2.09 23.64
C ASN A 285 -2.50 -2.65 22.25
N ILE A 286 -1.97 -1.80 21.36
CA ILE A 286 -1.61 -2.19 19.99
C ILE A 286 -0.64 -3.38 19.97
N SER A 287 0.31 -3.42 20.92
CA SER A 287 1.26 -4.54 21.06
C SER A 287 0.60 -5.90 21.36
N GLN A 288 -0.64 -5.89 21.85
CA GLN A 288 -1.40 -7.09 22.24
C GLN A 288 -2.34 -7.59 21.14
N LEU A 289 -2.39 -6.92 19.98
CA LEU A 289 -3.19 -7.37 18.85
C LEU A 289 -2.71 -8.74 18.34
N GLN A 290 -3.67 -9.57 17.96
CA GLN A 290 -3.49 -10.97 17.58
C GLN A 290 -3.94 -11.26 16.15
N ASP A 291 -4.66 -10.35 15.48
CA ASP A 291 -5.08 -10.54 14.09
C ASP A 291 -3.85 -10.88 13.20
N PRO A 292 -3.89 -12.01 12.47
CA PRO A 292 -2.73 -12.52 11.73
C PRO A 292 -2.25 -11.57 10.63
N ARG A 293 -3.08 -10.63 10.18
CA ARG A 293 -2.72 -9.65 9.15
C ARG A 293 -1.87 -8.51 9.68
N ILE A 294 -1.93 -8.23 11.00
CA ILE A 294 -1.24 -7.08 11.61
C ILE A 294 -0.26 -7.46 12.70
N ALA A 295 -0.51 -8.55 13.44
CA ALA A 295 0.35 -8.99 14.53
C ALA A 295 1.81 -9.23 14.08
N PRO A 296 2.09 -9.84 12.91
CA PRO A 296 3.46 -9.99 12.41
C PRO A 296 4.14 -8.66 12.11
N ILE A 297 3.37 -7.68 11.61
CA ILE A 297 3.86 -6.33 11.28
C ILE A 297 4.19 -5.57 12.57
N ILE A 298 3.30 -5.60 13.57
CA ILE A 298 3.49 -4.96 14.90
C ILE A 298 4.74 -5.48 15.62
N ARG A 299 5.03 -6.78 15.47
CA ARG A 299 6.17 -7.46 16.09
C ARG A 299 7.43 -7.42 15.23
N ALA A 300 7.37 -6.86 14.01
CA ALA A 300 8.51 -6.78 13.12
C ALA A 300 9.65 -5.95 13.74
N SER A 301 10.87 -6.37 13.47
CA SER A 301 12.06 -5.59 13.82
C SER A 301 12.19 -4.42 12.84
N SER A 302 12.59 -3.26 13.36
CA SER A 302 12.88 -2.08 12.56
C SER A 302 14.37 -1.76 12.68
N SER A 303 14.98 -1.28 11.60
CA SER A 303 16.39 -0.86 11.58
C SER A 303 16.71 0.21 12.63
N SER A 304 15.71 0.98 13.06
CA SER A 304 15.86 2.14 13.94
C SER A 304 15.20 1.96 15.31
N ALA A 305 14.50 0.85 15.58
CA ALA A 305 13.84 0.61 16.87
C ALA A 305 13.65 -0.89 17.17
N SER A 306 13.56 -1.21 18.46
CA SER A 306 13.34 -2.59 18.93
C SER A 306 11.98 -3.18 18.56
N SER A 307 10.97 -2.37 18.23
CA SER A 307 9.65 -2.84 17.79
C SER A 307 8.91 -1.84 16.89
N PHE A 308 8.14 -2.35 15.93
CA PHE A 308 7.31 -1.53 15.05
C PHE A 308 6.20 -0.78 15.80
N SER A 309 5.61 -1.37 16.85
CA SER A 309 4.61 -0.68 17.67
C SER A 309 5.10 0.67 18.19
N SER A 310 6.37 0.78 18.59
CA SER A 310 6.95 2.04 19.04
C SER A 310 7.11 3.05 17.88
N ARG A 311 7.48 2.56 16.68
CA ARG A 311 7.63 3.41 15.49
C ARG A 311 6.31 3.92 14.94
N LEU A 312 5.25 3.12 14.94
CA LEU A 312 3.88 3.55 14.61
C LEU A 312 3.43 4.75 15.46
N LEU A 313 3.81 4.76 16.74
CA LEU A 313 3.42 5.77 17.72
C LEU A 313 4.30 7.02 17.69
N THR A 314 5.52 6.91 17.18
CA THR A 314 6.53 7.98 17.24
C THR A 314 6.87 8.60 15.90
N CYS A 315 6.56 7.96 14.77
CA CYS A 315 6.79 8.56 13.46
C CYS A 315 5.99 9.87 13.33
N PRO A 316 6.54 10.90 12.67
CA PRO A 316 5.79 12.09 12.30
C PRO A 316 4.87 11.75 11.11
N PRO A 317 3.53 11.76 11.27
CA PRO A 317 2.63 11.49 10.17
C PRO A 317 2.63 12.65 9.15
N PRO A 318 2.48 12.38 7.84
CA PRO A 318 2.34 11.05 7.25
C PRO A 318 3.66 10.30 7.15
N CYS A 319 3.65 9.00 7.48
CA CYS A 319 4.84 8.14 7.39
C CYS A 319 4.51 6.81 6.70
N SER A 320 5.46 6.26 5.94
CA SER A 320 5.28 5.03 5.14
C SER A 320 6.35 4.00 5.45
N PHE A 321 5.95 2.73 5.46
CA PHE A 321 6.82 1.60 5.69
C PHE A 321 6.49 0.45 4.74
N THR A 322 7.49 -0.39 4.48
CA THR A 322 7.35 -1.65 3.75
C THR A 322 7.71 -2.82 4.66
N TYR A 323 6.76 -3.72 4.87
CA TYR A 323 6.94 -4.94 5.64
C TYR A 323 7.22 -6.14 4.74
N TRP A 324 8.28 -6.89 5.06
CA TRP A 324 8.68 -8.11 4.37
C TRP A 324 8.44 -9.34 5.26
N PRO A 325 7.38 -10.14 5.00
CA PRO A 325 7.01 -11.29 5.82
C PRO A 325 8.11 -12.36 5.93
N HIS A 326 8.91 -12.54 4.88
CA HIS A 326 9.94 -13.59 4.83
C HIS A 326 11.14 -13.29 5.73
N SER A 327 11.48 -12.02 5.93
CA SER A 327 12.59 -11.58 6.79
C SER A 327 12.11 -11.09 8.16
N GLY A 328 10.81 -10.80 8.31
CA GLY A 328 10.25 -10.22 9.53
C GLY A 328 10.74 -8.79 9.79
N VAL A 329 11.27 -8.12 8.77
CA VAL A 329 11.84 -6.78 8.86
C VAL A 329 10.87 -5.75 8.27
N LEU A 330 10.85 -4.58 8.90
CA LEU A 330 10.13 -3.42 8.44
C LEU A 330 11.11 -2.31 8.04
N LEU A 331 11.02 -1.88 6.79
CA LEU A 331 11.86 -0.87 6.19
C LEU A 331 11.07 0.43 6.05
N GLU A 332 11.72 1.56 6.34
CA GLU A 332 11.16 2.88 6.09
C GLU A 332 11.44 3.28 4.65
N ASP A 333 10.45 3.89 3.97
CA ASP A 333 10.57 4.22 2.55
C ASP A 333 11.84 5.05 2.28
N GLY A 334 12.65 4.58 1.33
CA GLY A 334 13.95 5.20 0.99
C GLY A 334 15.15 4.67 1.77
N THR A 335 14.97 3.77 2.75
CA THR A 335 16.08 3.19 3.52
C THR A 335 16.09 1.66 3.46
N GLY A 336 17.16 1.10 2.88
CA GLY A 336 17.44 -0.33 2.87
C GLY A 336 17.50 -0.95 1.48
N SER A 337 18.57 -1.68 1.20
CA SER A 337 18.67 -2.51 0.01
C SER A 337 17.95 -3.82 0.25
N VAL A 338 16.85 -4.01 -0.45
CA VAL A 338 16.19 -5.31 -0.60
C VAL A 338 16.84 -6.00 -1.80
N GLY A 339 16.91 -7.34 -1.81
CA GLY A 339 17.45 -8.09 -2.94
C GLY A 339 16.76 -7.72 -4.26
N ILE A 340 17.50 -7.77 -5.37
CA ILE A 340 17.02 -7.40 -6.72
C ILE A 340 15.87 -8.32 -7.18
N LEU A 341 15.72 -9.50 -6.58
CA LEU A 341 14.72 -10.51 -6.96
C LEU A 341 13.60 -10.67 -5.92
N ASP A 342 13.61 -9.91 -4.83
CA ASP A 342 12.72 -10.20 -3.70
C ASP A 342 11.26 -9.93 -4.02
N ILE A 343 10.95 -8.96 -4.88
CA ILE A 343 9.57 -8.70 -5.32
C ILE A 343 9.01 -9.83 -6.18
N LEU A 344 9.89 -10.53 -6.91
CA LEU A 344 9.49 -11.67 -7.72
C LEU A 344 9.30 -12.92 -6.88
N LEU A 345 10.02 -13.07 -5.78
CA LEU A 345 9.99 -14.27 -4.96
C LEU A 345 9.05 -14.16 -3.77
N TYR A 346 8.87 -12.95 -3.24
CA TYR A 346 8.18 -12.69 -1.99
C TYR A 346 7.17 -11.55 -2.11
N GLN A 347 6.07 -11.72 -1.39
CA GLN A 347 5.08 -10.67 -1.21
C GLN A 347 5.54 -9.73 -0.10
N PHE A 348 5.25 -8.44 -0.25
CA PHE A 348 5.44 -7.42 0.79
C PHE A 348 4.11 -6.73 1.11
N THR A 349 4.07 -5.99 2.21
CA THR A 349 2.90 -5.18 2.62
C THR A 349 3.34 -3.74 2.80
N ALA A 350 2.71 -2.81 2.08
CA ALA A 350 2.90 -1.38 2.32
C ALA A 350 2.04 -0.95 3.51
N VAL A 351 2.62 -0.16 4.40
CA VAL A 351 1.97 0.35 5.61
C VAL A 351 2.06 1.86 5.58
N ARG A 352 0.92 2.54 5.60
CA ARG A 352 0.82 3.99 5.63
C ARG A 352 0.20 4.42 6.95
N VAL A 353 0.81 5.40 7.61
CA VAL A 353 0.28 6.01 8.82
C VAL A 353 -0.03 7.47 8.54
N VAL A 354 -1.27 7.85 8.75
CA VAL A 354 -1.75 9.24 8.60
C VAL A 354 -2.43 9.71 9.87
N GLN A 355 -2.39 11.02 10.11
CA GLN A 355 -3.10 11.62 11.23
C GLN A 355 -4.53 11.94 10.82
N VAL A 356 -5.52 11.50 11.59
CA VAL A 356 -6.93 11.69 11.21
C VAL A 356 -7.35 13.16 11.32
N SER A 357 -6.87 13.90 12.32
CA SER A 357 -7.14 15.34 12.39
C SER A 357 -6.27 16.05 13.42
N ALA A 358 -5.72 17.21 13.03
CA ALA A 358 -5.02 18.16 13.90
C ALA A 358 -5.98 19.00 14.78
N VAL A 359 -7.30 18.92 14.56
CA VAL A 359 -8.34 19.68 15.31
C VAL A 359 -8.67 19.01 16.65
N ILE A 360 -8.25 17.76 16.84
CA ILE A 360 -8.41 17.01 18.08
C ILE A 360 -7.28 17.44 19.04
N GLY A 361 -7.40 18.62 19.63
CA GLY A 361 -6.41 19.11 20.58
C GLY A 361 -6.37 18.32 21.89
N GLY A 362 -5.18 18.21 22.49
CA GLY A 362 -4.98 17.94 23.92
C GLY A 362 -4.74 16.48 24.32
N ALA A 363 -5.78 15.64 24.30
CA ALA A 363 -5.78 14.35 25.02
C ALA A 363 -5.99 13.09 24.15
N LEU A 364 -6.25 13.26 22.85
CA LEU A 364 -6.51 12.18 21.90
C LEU A 364 -5.67 12.42 20.64
N ASP A 365 -4.75 11.51 20.32
CA ASP A 365 -3.93 11.60 19.09
C ASP A 365 -4.31 10.44 18.17
N LEU A 366 -5.34 10.64 17.34
CA LEU A 366 -5.85 9.59 16.46
C LEU A 366 -4.98 9.46 15.20
N ARG A 367 -4.38 8.27 15.04
CA ARG A 367 -3.65 7.88 13.83
C ARG A 367 -4.36 6.72 13.15
N LEU A 368 -4.46 6.82 11.84
CA LEU A 368 -4.97 5.77 10.98
C LEU A 368 -3.77 5.05 10.35
N VAL A 369 -3.74 3.72 10.53
CA VAL A 369 -2.77 2.82 9.91
C VAL A 369 -3.51 2.03 8.85
N ALA A 370 -3.13 2.22 7.59
CA ALA A 370 -3.62 1.42 6.47
C ALA A 370 -2.52 0.44 6.04
N THR A 371 -2.89 -0.82 5.82
CA THR A 371 -1.98 -1.82 5.25
C THR A 371 -2.53 -2.33 3.93
N VAL A 372 -1.68 -2.35 2.90
CA VAL A 372 -2.02 -2.85 1.57
C VAL A 372 -1.00 -3.91 1.17
N PRO A 373 -1.41 -5.19 1.14
CA PRO A 373 -0.57 -6.26 0.65
C PRO A 373 -0.32 -6.10 -0.86
N SER A 374 0.92 -6.24 -1.29
CA SER A 374 1.31 -6.22 -2.71
C SER A 374 0.51 -7.20 -3.56
N ARG A 375 0.18 -8.39 -3.03
CA ARG A 375 -0.61 -9.40 -3.72
C ARG A 375 -1.95 -8.87 -4.23
N ASP A 376 -2.60 -7.97 -3.48
CA ASP A 376 -3.92 -7.43 -3.82
C ASP A 376 -3.85 -6.45 -5.01
N VAL A 377 -2.70 -5.80 -5.19
CA VAL A 377 -2.52 -4.73 -6.18
C VAL A 377 -1.82 -5.26 -7.44
N ILE A 378 -0.71 -5.98 -7.26
CA ILE A 378 0.18 -6.41 -8.34
C ILE A 378 0.26 -7.94 -8.50
N GLY A 379 -0.47 -8.72 -7.70
CA GLY A 379 -0.29 -10.18 -7.67
C GLY A 379 -0.48 -10.86 -9.03
N THR A 380 -1.43 -10.37 -9.83
CA THR A 380 -1.67 -10.83 -11.21
C THR A 380 -0.52 -10.47 -12.14
N LEU A 381 0.03 -9.26 -12.02
CA LEU A 381 1.21 -8.82 -12.79
C LEU A 381 2.44 -9.65 -12.44
N VAL A 382 2.74 -9.82 -11.15
CA VAL A 382 3.90 -10.60 -10.69
C VAL A 382 3.80 -12.05 -11.13
N SER A 383 2.63 -12.69 -10.98
CA SER A 383 2.44 -14.06 -11.45
C SER A 383 2.58 -14.19 -12.97
N SER A 384 2.06 -13.22 -13.74
CA SER A 384 2.22 -13.19 -15.20
C SER A 384 3.67 -13.00 -15.61
N LEU A 385 4.42 -12.15 -14.90
CA LEU A 385 5.84 -11.91 -15.16
C LEU A 385 6.70 -13.14 -14.82
N GLN A 386 6.44 -13.82 -13.70
CA GLN A 386 7.07 -15.10 -13.37
C GLN A 386 6.85 -16.13 -14.49
N TRP A 387 5.62 -16.26 -14.97
CA TRP A 387 5.30 -17.14 -16.11
C TRP A 387 5.99 -16.69 -17.41
N SER A 388 6.07 -15.38 -17.65
CA SER A 388 6.73 -14.81 -18.83
C SER A 388 8.24 -14.97 -18.82
N LEU A 389 8.88 -15.03 -17.64
CA LEU A 389 10.32 -15.31 -17.49
C LEU A 389 10.60 -16.81 -17.58
N PHE A 390 9.73 -17.65 -17.01
CA PHE A 390 9.94 -19.10 -16.98
C PHE A 390 9.77 -19.75 -18.36
N ARG A 391 8.75 -19.35 -19.13
CA ARG A 391 8.47 -19.91 -20.47
C ARG A 391 9.64 -19.83 -21.46
N PRO A 392 10.31 -18.69 -21.68
CA PRO A 392 11.43 -18.61 -22.62
C PRO A 392 12.64 -19.42 -22.14
N ILE A 393 12.91 -19.47 -20.83
CA ILE A 393 13.99 -20.30 -20.29
C ILE A 393 13.73 -21.78 -20.58
N VAL A 394 12.51 -22.26 -20.32
CA VAL A 394 12.11 -23.65 -20.62
C VAL A 394 12.15 -23.94 -22.12
N ALA A 395 11.63 -23.03 -22.95
CA ALA A 395 11.67 -23.17 -24.40
C ALA A 395 13.11 -23.24 -24.93
N MET A 396 14.00 -22.38 -24.42
CA MET A 396 15.41 -22.35 -24.82
C MET A 396 16.18 -23.57 -24.32
N LEU A 397 15.90 -24.07 -23.12
CA LEU A 397 16.44 -25.37 -22.68
C LEU A 397 15.99 -26.49 -23.64
N GLY A 398 14.73 -26.48 -24.05
CA GLY A 398 14.22 -27.40 -25.07
C GLY A 398 14.96 -27.29 -26.40
N VAL A 399 15.15 -26.07 -26.92
CA VAL A 399 15.89 -25.83 -28.16
C VAL A 399 17.35 -26.26 -28.03
N CYS A 400 18.03 -25.95 -26.92
CA CYS A 400 19.39 -26.39 -26.67
C CYS A 400 19.52 -27.91 -26.64
N ILE A 401 18.58 -28.62 -26.00
CA ILE A 401 18.54 -30.09 -26.02
C ILE A 401 18.37 -30.60 -27.45
N VAL A 402 17.44 -30.02 -28.22
CA VAL A 402 17.21 -30.39 -29.63
C VAL A 402 18.45 -30.14 -30.49
N VAL A 403 19.13 -29.00 -30.32
CA VAL A 403 20.37 -28.67 -31.05
C VAL A 403 21.49 -29.63 -30.69
N ILE A 404 21.67 -29.95 -29.40
CA ILE A 404 22.68 -30.93 -28.96
C ILE A 404 22.40 -32.31 -29.58
N VAL A 405 21.14 -32.75 -29.57
CA VAL A 405 20.74 -34.03 -30.20
C VAL A 405 20.97 -33.98 -31.71
N ALA A 406 20.57 -32.90 -32.40
CA ALA A 406 20.76 -32.74 -33.84
C ALA A 406 22.26 -32.73 -34.21
N VAL A 407 23.09 -32.00 -33.48
CA VAL A 407 24.55 -32.00 -33.66
C VAL A 407 25.13 -33.39 -33.38
N ALA A 408 24.67 -34.09 -32.35
CA ALA A 408 25.11 -35.45 -32.07
C ALA A 408 24.78 -36.43 -33.23
N LEU A 409 23.61 -36.27 -33.86
CA LEU A 409 23.16 -37.08 -34.99
C LEU A 409 23.88 -36.72 -36.30
N VAL A 410 23.98 -35.44 -36.64
CA VAL A 410 24.61 -34.97 -37.90
C VAL A 410 26.11 -35.25 -37.90
N PHE A 411 26.77 -35.02 -36.75
CA PHE A 411 28.20 -35.28 -36.62
C PHE A 411 28.51 -36.72 -36.16
N ARG A 412 27.54 -37.64 -36.28
CA ARG A 412 27.74 -39.06 -35.93
C ARG A 412 28.84 -39.70 -36.78
N GLU A 413 28.88 -39.36 -38.07
CA GLU A 413 29.92 -39.76 -39.03
C GLU A 413 31.31 -39.21 -38.63
N LEU A 414 31.38 -37.94 -38.21
CA LEU A 414 32.62 -37.33 -37.73
C LEU A 414 33.13 -37.93 -36.42
N THR A 415 32.26 -38.50 -35.59
CA THR A 415 32.68 -39.27 -34.40
C THR A 415 33.28 -40.63 -34.74
N VAL A 416 32.92 -41.23 -35.89
CA VAL A 416 33.60 -42.43 -36.39
C VAL A 416 35.02 -42.05 -36.84
N VAL A 417 35.14 -40.95 -37.57
CA VAL A 417 36.43 -40.40 -38.02
C VAL A 417 37.31 -39.94 -36.84
N GLU A 418 36.76 -39.30 -35.81
CA GLU A 418 37.48 -38.91 -34.60
C GLU A 418 38.00 -40.13 -33.84
N LYS A 419 37.21 -41.21 -33.79
CA LYS A 419 37.62 -42.48 -33.17
C LYS A 419 38.75 -43.14 -33.96
N ASP A 420 38.70 -43.12 -35.29
CA ASP A 420 39.75 -43.65 -36.16
C ASP A 420 41.03 -42.81 -36.11
N ILE A 421 40.93 -41.48 -36.04
CA ILE A 421 42.08 -40.57 -35.89
C ILE A 421 42.73 -40.74 -34.51
N LEU A 422 41.95 -40.90 -33.44
CA LEU A 422 42.49 -41.20 -32.11
C LEU A 422 43.12 -42.60 -32.06
N GLN A 423 42.59 -43.56 -32.82
CA GLN A 423 43.20 -44.88 -32.96
C GLN A 423 44.54 -44.80 -33.70
N MET A 424 44.65 -43.96 -34.75
CA MET A 424 45.92 -43.69 -35.42
C MET A 424 46.90 -42.91 -34.54
N ALA A 425 46.45 -41.93 -33.76
CA ALA A 425 47.31 -41.17 -32.84
C ALA A 425 47.91 -42.06 -31.74
N ASN A 426 47.14 -42.99 -31.18
CA ASN A 426 47.64 -43.98 -30.22
C ASN A 426 48.62 -44.99 -30.84
N VAL A 427 48.59 -45.22 -32.16
CA VAL A 427 49.61 -46.02 -32.86
C VAL A 427 50.94 -45.28 -32.95
N PHE A 428 50.94 -43.94 -32.95
CA PHE A 428 52.15 -43.11 -32.99
C PHE A 428 52.78 -42.85 -31.61
N GLU A 429 52.02 -42.90 -30.51
CA GLU A 429 52.59 -42.86 -29.15
C GLU A 429 53.20 -44.20 -28.69
N GLY A 430 52.95 -45.29 -29.41
CA GLY A 430 53.38 -46.65 -29.05
C GLY A 430 54.81 -47.06 -29.46
N HIS A 431 55.63 -46.19 -30.07
CA HIS A 431 57.01 -46.54 -30.46
C HIS A 431 58.05 -45.81 -29.59
N PRO A 432 58.59 -46.44 -28.53
CA PRO A 432 59.77 -45.90 -27.86
C PRO A 432 60.96 -46.02 -28.82
N ILE A 433 61.41 -44.89 -29.37
CA ILE A 433 62.67 -44.82 -30.09
C ILE A 433 63.78 -45.13 -29.08
N THR A 434 64.26 -46.37 -29.10
CA THR A 434 65.43 -46.83 -28.36
C THR A 434 66.65 -46.20 -29.01
N ALA A 435 67.11 -45.08 -28.46
CA ALA A 435 68.40 -44.50 -28.80
C ALA A 435 69.49 -45.41 -28.23
N LYS A 436 70.00 -46.33 -29.07
CA LYS A 436 71.31 -46.96 -28.84
C LYS A 436 72.38 -46.01 -29.36
N GLN A 437 73.05 -45.42 -28.38
CA GLN A 437 74.27 -44.66 -28.48
C GLN A 437 75.42 -45.66 -28.65
N ASP A 438 76.15 -45.60 -29.77
CA ASP A 438 77.54 -46.03 -29.85
C ASP A 438 78.28 -45.30 -30.97
N ALA A 439 79.55 -45.07 -30.69
CA ALA A 439 80.47 -44.12 -31.30
C ALA A 439 80.93 -44.50 -32.73
N ARG A 440 81.36 -43.50 -33.52
CA ARG A 440 82.79 -43.11 -33.70
C ARG A 440 83.10 -42.61 -35.13
N GLU A 441 83.86 -41.52 -35.16
CA GLU A 441 84.85 -41.06 -36.17
C GLU A 441 84.46 -40.62 -37.60
N GLU A 442 84.81 -39.34 -37.84
CA GLU A 442 85.63 -38.81 -38.95
C GLU A 442 85.04 -38.54 -40.36
N ASP A 443 84.84 -37.23 -40.57
CA ASP A 443 85.59 -36.40 -41.53
C ASP A 443 85.07 -36.11 -42.95
N SER A 444 85.24 -34.84 -43.30
CA SER A 444 85.37 -34.26 -44.64
C SER A 444 84.14 -34.09 -45.58
N SER A 445 83.79 -32.81 -45.74
CA SER A 445 83.64 -32.10 -47.03
C SER A 445 82.47 -32.33 -47.99
N ARG A 446 81.91 -31.17 -48.38
CA ARG A 446 81.41 -30.77 -49.71
C ARG A 446 80.10 -31.35 -50.27
N GLU A 447 79.16 -30.41 -50.41
CA GLU A 447 78.30 -30.12 -51.58
C GLU A 447 77.75 -31.24 -52.47
N SER A 448 76.47 -31.04 -52.80
CA SER A 448 75.72 -31.52 -53.96
C SER A 448 74.78 -32.70 -53.74
N GLY A 449 73.48 -32.37 -53.68
CA GLY A 449 72.51 -33.03 -54.55
C GLY A 449 71.63 -34.13 -53.94
N ALA A 450 70.34 -33.83 -53.89
CA ALA A 450 69.21 -34.76 -54.03
C ALA A 450 68.94 -35.78 -52.90
N SER A 451 68.04 -35.41 -51.98
CA SER A 451 67.00 -36.32 -51.47
C SER A 451 65.81 -35.52 -50.89
N GLN A 452 65.13 -34.85 -51.82
CA GLN A 452 63.88 -34.13 -51.59
C GLN A 452 62.70 -35.11 -51.62
N THR A 453 62.40 -35.84 -50.53
CA THR A 453 61.12 -36.59 -50.44
C THR A 453 60.72 -37.04 -49.03
N ARG A 454 60.75 -36.17 -48.00
CA ARG A 454 60.08 -36.52 -46.72
C ARG A 454 59.64 -35.35 -45.83
N ARG A 455 59.23 -34.21 -46.42
CA ARG A 455 58.58 -33.09 -45.70
C ARG A 455 57.55 -32.37 -46.57
N ARG A 456 56.55 -33.08 -47.06
CA ARG A 456 55.35 -32.46 -47.67
C ARG A 456 54.11 -33.25 -47.28
N LEU A 457 53.52 -32.89 -46.14
CA LEU A 457 52.08 -33.09 -45.87
C LEU A 457 51.56 -32.32 -44.64
N ILE A 458 52.32 -31.33 -44.14
CA ILE A 458 51.85 -30.38 -43.12
C ILE A 458 52.15 -28.96 -43.64
N PRO A 459 51.43 -28.48 -44.66
CA PRO A 459 51.03 -27.07 -44.63
C PRO A 459 49.64 -26.75 -45.23
N VAL A 460 48.78 -27.74 -45.50
CA VAL A 460 47.50 -27.47 -46.19
C VAL A 460 46.43 -26.93 -45.23
N VAL A 461 46.40 -27.37 -43.96
CA VAL A 461 45.37 -26.93 -42.98
C VAL A 461 45.63 -25.50 -42.48
N PHE A 462 46.88 -25.04 -42.43
CA PHE A 462 47.19 -23.66 -42.03
C PHE A 462 46.90 -22.63 -43.14
N LYS A 463 46.82 -23.07 -44.40
CA LYS A 463 46.53 -22.18 -45.52
C LYS A 463 45.06 -21.76 -45.54
N GLU A 464 44.13 -22.64 -45.18
CA GLU A 464 42.70 -22.29 -45.07
C GLU A 464 42.40 -21.39 -43.86
N ILE A 465 43.03 -21.62 -42.71
CA ILE A 465 42.84 -20.74 -41.54
C ILE A 465 43.42 -19.34 -41.82
N SER A 466 44.55 -19.26 -42.53
CA SER A 466 45.10 -17.99 -42.99
C SER A 466 44.21 -17.29 -44.03
N ALA A 467 43.51 -18.05 -44.87
CA ALA A 467 42.56 -17.52 -45.84
C ALA A 467 41.26 -17.03 -45.18
N ILE A 468 40.76 -17.72 -44.15
CA ILE A 468 39.59 -17.30 -43.37
C ILE A 468 39.92 -16.05 -42.54
N THR A 469 41.09 -15.97 -41.91
CA THR A 469 41.52 -14.75 -41.19
C THR A 469 41.78 -13.58 -42.13
N ALA A 470 42.31 -13.84 -43.33
CA ALA A 470 42.42 -12.81 -44.37
C ALA A 470 41.04 -12.32 -44.84
N ALA A 471 40.08 -13.23 -45.04
CA ALA A 471 38.69 -12.91 -45.42
C ALA A 471 37.94 -12.14 -44.34
N VAL A 472 38.12 -12.50 -43.05
CA VAL A 472 37.53 -11.77 -41.91
C VAL A 472 38.14 -10.37 -41.79
N ASN A 473 39.45 -10.22 -41.99
CA ASN A 473 40.09 -8.89 -42.00
C ASN A 473 39.63 -8.03 -43.18
N THR A 474 39.34 -8.62 -44.35
CA THR A 474 38.74 -7.88 -45.47
C THR A 474 37.28 -7.51 -45.18
N LEU A 475 36.50 -8.41 -44.58
CA LEU A 475 35.10 -8.16 -44.20
C LEU A 475 34.99 -7.07 -43.12
N THR A 476 35.94 -7.03 -42.19
CA THR A 476 36.01 -6.00 -41.13
C THR A 476 36.31 -4.62 -41.74
N ARG A 477 37.18 -4.56 -42.75
CA ARG A 477 37.51 -3.33 -43.47
C ARG A 477 36.33 -2.81 -44.30
N GLU A 478 35.56 -3.71 -44.92
CA GLU A 478 34.33 -3.38 -45.66
C GLU A 478 33.18 -2.89 -44.74
N LEU A 479 33.11 -3.43 -43.51
CA LEU A 479 32.13 -3.01 -42.49
C LEU A 479 32.42 -1.60 -41.94
N TYR A 480 33.69 -1.19 -41.87
CA TYR A 480 34.06 0.19 -41.50
C TYR A 480 33.76 1.20 -42.61
N THR A 481 33.84 0.81 -43.89
CA THR A 481 33.40 1.65 -45.01
C THR A 481 31.88 1.76 -45.10
N LEU A 482 31.12 0.72 -44.75
CA LEU A 482 29.65 0.79 -44.67
C LEU A 482 29.15 1.71 -43.55
N LYS A 483 29.87 1.79 -42.42
CA LYS A 483 29.58 2.74 -41.33
C LYS A 483 29.92 4.19 -41.70
N ALA A 484 30.81 4.41 -42.67
CA ALA A 484 31.19 5.75 -43.15
C ALA A 484 30.21 6.33 -44.20
N PHE A 485 29.32 5.51 -44.78
CA PHE A 485 28.30 5.95 -45.76
C PHE A 485 26.87 6.01 -45.20
N THR A 486 26.63 5.71 -43.92
CA THR A 486 25.28 5.75 -43.30
C THR A 486 24.98 7.01 -42.47
N THR A 487 25.58 8.15 -42.79
CA THR A 487 25.16 9.45 -42.23
C THR A 487 25.18 10.54 -43.29
N ILE A 488 24.05 10.71 -43.99
CA ILE A 488 23.59 12.02 -44.50
C ILE A 488 22.08 12.07 -44.33
N GLY A 489 21.62 13.19 -43.75
CA GLY A 489 20.25 13.40 -43.31
C GLY A 489 19.33 14.02 -44.37
N CYS A 490 18.14 14.35 -43.91
CA CYS A 490 17.05 15.01 -44.64
C CYS A 490 16.14 15.57 -43.52
N ASN A 491 15.83 16.85 -43.36
CA ASN A 491 15.99 18.07 -44.13
C ASN A 491 15.86 19.27 -43.17
N THR A 492 16.53 20.37 -43.48
CA THR A 492 16.10 21.73 -43.13
C THR A 492 14.95 22.17 -44.06
N PRO A 493 14.18 23.19 -43.69
CA PRO A 493 14.10 24.32 -44.62
C PRO A 493 14.40 25.68 -43.99
N GLN A 494 14.90 26.54 -44.86
CA GLN A 494 15.46 27.89 -44.70
C GLN A 494 14.50 28.90 -44.05
N ILE A 495 15.07 30.00 -43.49
CA ILE A 495 14.94 31.38 -44.02
C ILE A 495 16.04 32.29 -43.42
N SER A 496 16.84 32.85 -44.34
CA SER A 496 17.60 34.11 -44.44
C SER A 496 18.53 34.71 -43.36
N PRO A 497 19.51 35.54 -43.82
CA PRO A 497 20.74 35.88 -43.10
C PRO A 497 20.89 37.37 -42.72
N GLY A 498 21.88 37.65 -41.86
CA GLY A 498 22.41 38.98 -41.51
C GLY A 498 22.49 39.12 -39.98
N ASP A 499 23.54 39.57 -39.33
CA ASP A 499 24.84 40.11 -39.72
C ASP A 499 25.81 39.86 -38.54
N THR A 500 27.07 39.68 -38.90
CA THR A 500 28.35 39.99 -38.22
C THR A 500 28.46 40.27 -36.70
N THR A 501 29.60 39.80 -36.18
CA THR A 501 30.49 40.37 -35.13
C THR A 501 30.36 39.96 -33.64
N THR A 502 31.34 39.14 -33.22
CA THR A 502 32.30 39.31 -32.08
C THR A 502 31.82 39.53 -30.63
N ILE A 503 32.23 38.64 -29.72
CA ILE A 503 33.11 38.87 -28.52
C ILE A 503 32.87 37.81 -27.42
N ALA A 504 33.94 37.58 -26.66
CA ALA A 504 34.24 36.53 -25.72
C ALA A 504 33.66 36.68 -24.30
N SER A 505 33.87 35.59 -23.55
CA SER A 505 34.16 35.48 -22.10
C SER A 505 33.05 35.53 -21.05
N GLU A 506 33.13 34.51 -20.19
CA GLU A 506 32.92 34.47 -18.73
C GLU A 506 31.55 34.72 -18.08
N MET A 507 31.06 33.64 -17.45
CA MET A 507 30.87 33.50 -16.00
C MET A 507 30.06 34.59 -15.26
N SER A 508 28.88 34.21 -14.73
CA SER A 508 28.47 34.39 -13.32
C SER A 508 26.95 34.53 -13.13
N SER A 509 26.46 33.88 -12.07
CA SER A 509 25.35 34.28 -11.16
C SER A 509 23.93 34.55 -11.70
N GLN A 510 22.97 33.74 -11.24
CA GLN A 510 21.59 34.16 -10.94
C GLN A 510 21.59 35.17 -9.75
N PRO A 511 20.47 35.85 -9.33
CA PRO A 511 19.05 35.59 -9.65
C PRO A 511 18.08 36.83 -9.72
N ILE A 512 16.81 36.53 -10.08
CA ILE A 512 15.52 37.26 -9.86
C ILE A 512 15.26 38.61 -10.58
N SER A 513 14.30 38.63 -11.52
CA SER A 513 13.00 39.34 -11.33
C SER A 513 11.98 39.15 -12.47
N ARG A 514 10.74 38.86 -12.03
CA ARG A 514 9.42 39.37 -12.46
C ARG A 514 8.91 39.21 -13.91
N PHE A 515 7.86 38.38 -13.99
CA PHE A 515 6.58 38.54 -14.70
C PHE A 515 6.49 39.53 -15.86
N THR A 516 6.17 39.00 -17.04
CA THR A 516 5.10 39.54 -17.90
C THR A 516 4.29 38.37 -18.45
N GLU A 517 2.97 38.57 -18.43
CA GLU A 517 1.94 37.68 -18.92
C GLU A 517 2.01 37.47 -20.44
N ASP A 518 1.35 36.39 -20.83
CA ASP A 518 0.68 36.18 -22.11
C ASP A 518 1.49 35.58 -23.26
N SER A 519 1.53 34.25 -23.27
CA SER A 519 1.33 33.46 -24.48
C SER A 519 0.95 32.04 -24.09
N GLY A 520 -0.19 31.55 -24.59
CA GLY A 520 -0.57 30.15 -24.51
C GLY A 520 0.57 29.26 -25.02
N GLY A 521 1.27 28.63 -24.08
CA GLY A 521 2.44 27.80 -24.33
C GLY A 521 2.03 26.34 -24.48
N ILE A 522 2.09 25.87 -25.71
CA ILE A 522 1.96 24.48 -26.17
C ILE A 522 2.63 23.49 -25.19
N PRO A 523 1.97 22.39 -24.76
CA PRO A 523 2.47 21.50 -23.73
C PRO A 523 3.31 20.36 -24.34
N TYR A 524 4.44 20.66 -24.98
CA TYR A 524 5.34 19.62 -25.47
C TYR A 524 6.80 20.00 -25.26
N GLN A 525 7.42 19.45 -24.22
CA GLN A 525 8.87 19.35 -24.12
C GLN A 525 9.25 17.87 -24.30
N PHE A 526 9.64 17.49 -25.52
CA PHE A 526 9.95 16.11 -25.92
C PHE A 526 11.25 15.52 -25.35
N LEU A 527 11.91 16.21 -24.40
CA LEU A 527 13.26 15.88 -23.93
C LEU A 527 13.40 15.78 -22.40
N GLY A 528 12.31 15.83 -21.64
CA GLY A 528 12.33 15.69 -20.18
C GLY A 528 11.79 14.33 -19.75
N ASP A 529 12.61 13.53 -19.08
CA ASP A 529 12.32 12.18 -18.56
C ASP A 529 11.41 12.20 -17.31
N GLN A 530 10.45 13.12 -17.25
CA GLN A 530 9.50 13.27 -16.15
C GLN A 530 8.06 13.15 -16.68
N MET A 531 7.44 12.00 -16.45
CA MET A 531 5.99 11.88 -16.58
C MET A 531 5.32 12.65 -15.43
N TRP A 532 4.58 13.71 -15.75
CA TRP A 532 3.72 14.37 -14.76
C TRP A 532 2.43 13.58 -14.53
N ARG A 533 2.07 13.43 -13.25
CA ARG A 533 0.79 12.89 -12.78
C ARG A 533 -0.27 13.99 -12.89
N VAL A 534 -1.32 13.76 -13.67
CA VAL A 534 -2.52 14.61 -13.71
C VAL A 534 -3.48 14.10 -12.64
N PRO A 535 -4.07 14.96 -11.77
CA PRO A 535 -5.19 14.56 -10.94
C PRO A 535 -6.39 14.31 -11.85
N VAL A 536 -6.66 13.03 -12.14
CA VAL A 536 -7.89 12.62 -12.84
C VAL A 536 -8.98 12.49 -11.79
N THR A 537 -9.85 13.48 -11.70
CA THR A 537 -11.08 13.37 -10.92
C THR A 537 -12.06 12.48 -11.69
N THR A 538 -12.20 11.22 -11.28
CA THR A 538 -13.17 10.30 -11.89
C THR A 538 -14.48 10.44 -11.13
N VAL A 539 -15.49 11.06 -11.75
CA VAL A 539 -16.84 11.17 -11.19
C VAL A 539 -17.64 9.94 -11.64
N TYR A 540 -18.10 9.13 -10.70
CA TYR A 540 -18.99 7.99 -10.98
C TYR A 540 -20.44 8.44 -10.76
N GLY A 541 -21.17 8.66 -11.85
CA GLY A 541 -22.62 8.90 -11.82
C GLY A 541 -23.37 7.61 -12.09
N ALA A 542 -24.12 7.09 -11.12
CA ALA A 542 -25.07 6.00 -11.36
C ALA A 542 -26.31 6.57 -12.05
N LEU A 543 -26.38 6.40 -13.38
CA LEU A 543 -27.60 6.69 -14.14
C LEU A 543 -28.59 5.53 -13.95
N ALA A 544 -29.79 5.85 -13.48
CA ALA A 544 -30.90 4.90 -13.51
C ALA A 544 -31.14 4.48 -14.97
N ARG A 545 -31.35 3.18 -15.21
CA ARG A 545 -31.58 2.61 -16.56
C ARG A 545 -32.77 3.23 -17.31
N ASP A 546 -33.61 3.96 -16.60
CA ASP A 546 -34.84 4.55 -17.13
C ASP A 546 -34.61 5.94 -17.76
N LEU A 547 -33.36 6.45 -17.74
CA LEU A 547 -32.98 7.79 -18.21
C LEU A 547 -32.15 7.81 -19.50
N VAL A 548 -31.79 6.64 -20.06
CA VAL A 548 -31.00 6.55 -21.30
C VAL A 548 -31.62 5.48 -22.19
N ASP A 549 -32.21 5.90 -23.31
CA ASP A 549 -32.61 5.00 -24.38
C ASP A 549 -31.33 4.51 -25.08
N PRO A 550 -31.08 3.21 -25.26
CA PRO A 550 -29.83 2.68 -25.80
C PRO A 550 -29.52 3.08 -27.25
N ASP A 551 -30.43 3.77 -27.94
CA ASP A 551 -30.27 4.25 -29.32
C ASP A 551 -29.85 5.73 -29.43
N ASP A 552 -29.66 6.45 -28.31
CA ASP A 552 -29.30 7.88 -28.37
C ASP A 552 -27.78 8.11 -28.58
N ASP A 553 -27.48 9.01 -29.53
CA ASP A 553 -26.12 9.43 -29.89
C ASP A 553 -25.36 9.98 -28.65
N PRO A 554 -24.21 9.38 -28.28
CA PRO A 554 -23.44 9.79 -27.11
C PRO A 554 -22.98 11.26 -27.16
N VAL A 555 -22.89 11.85 -28.35
CA VAL A 555 -22.55 13.28 -28.53
C VAL A 555 -23.74 14.19 -28.15
N ALA A 556 -24.98 13.74 -28.37
CA ALA A 556 -26.18 14.47 -28.00
C ALA A 556 -26.38 14.48 -26.47
N VAL A 557 -26.16 13.34 -25.82
CA VAL A 557 -26.22 13.21 -24.35
C VAL A 557 -25.19 14.11 -23.67
N TYR A 558 -23.96 14.14 -24.19
CA TYR A 558 -22.89 15.01 -23.67
C TYR A 558 -23.24 16.50 -23.79
N LYS A 559 -23.81 16.94 -24.92
CA LYS A 559 -24.20 18.35 -25.12
C LYS A 559 -25.32 18.80 -24.19
N ILE A 560 -26.31 17.94 -23.93
CA ILE A 560 -27.41 18.25 -23.01
C ILE A 560 -26.89 18.41 -21.57
N HIS A 561 -25.93 17.59 -21.16
CA HIS A 561 -25.40 17.62 -19.80
C HIS A 561 -24.34 18.73 -19.60
N ASN A 562 -23.60 19.09 -20.64
CA ASN A 562 -22.66 20.22 -20.57
C ASN A 562 -23.39 21.57 -20.38
N ALA A 563 -24.65 21.67 -20.84
CA ALA A 563 -25.49 22.84 -20.59
C ALA A 563 -25.96 22.96 -19.13
N VAL A 564 -26.00 21.85 -18.37
CA VAL A 564 -26.36 21.84 -16.94
C VAL A 564 -25.16 22.11 -16.04
N LEU A 565 -23.95 21.77 -16.49
CA LEU A 565 -22.71 21.98 -15.73
C LEU A 565 -22.12 23.39 -15.90
N THR A 566 -22.64 24.18 -16.83
CA THR A 566 -22.17 25.54 -17.13
C THR A 566 -23.09 26.66 -16.62
N THR A 567 -24.11 26.30 -15.83
CA THR A 567 -24.91 27.21 -14.98
C THR A 567 -24.65 26.92 -13.52
#